data_AF-A0A6I5CFN7-F1
#
_entry.id   AF-A0A6I5CFN7-F1
#
_cell.length_a   1.000
_cell.length_b   1.000
_cell.length_c   1.000
_cell.angle_alpha   90.00
_cell.angle_beta   90.00
_cell.angle_gamma   90.00
#
_symmetry.space_group_name_H-M   'P 1'
#
loop_
_entity.id
_entity.type
_entity.pdbx_description
1 polymer ?
#
loop_
_entity_poly.entity_id
_entity_poly.type
_entity_poly.pdbx_seq_one_letter_code
_entity_poly.pdbx_strand_id
1 'polypeptide(L)'
;MNEIRRGTLQEQTFYEQVGGEETFRRLVHRFYEGVAGDPELRAMYPEEDLGPAEERLRLFLMQYWGGPTTYGERRGHPRLRMRHVPFTVDRSAHDAWLRHMR
;
A
#
# COMPACT_ATOMS: atom_id res chain seq x y z
N MET A 1 19.68 27.89 36.54
CA MET A 1 20.04 27.53 35.15
C MET A 1 18.99 26.52 34.71
N ASN A 2 18.07 26.93 33.84
CA ASN A 2 16.83 26.20 33.54
C ASN A 2 17.13 24.83 32.93
N GLU A 3 16.64 23.77 33.58
CA GLU A 3 16.54 22.44 32.98
C GLU A 3 15.51 22.49 31.84
N ILE A 4 16.00 22.35 30.60
CA ILE A 4 15.13 22.15 29.46
C ILE A 4 14.59 20.72 29.57
N ARG A 5 13.37 20.56 30.11
CA ARG A 5 12.57 19.35 29.86
C ARG A 5 12.30 19.30 28.36
N ARG A 6 13.14 18.58 27.61
CA ARG A 6 12.71 18.02 26.33
C ARG A 6 11.68 16.95 26.66
N GLY A 7 10.44 17.35 26.89
CA GLY A 7 9.32 16.46 26.71
C GLY A 7 9.28 16.11 25.23
N THR A 8 9.85 14.97 24.86
CA THR A 8 9.64 14.40 23.52
C THR A 8 8.19 13.95 23.46
N LEU A 9 7.30 14.83 23.03
CA LEU A 9 6.04 14.41 22.43
C LEU A 9 6.43 13.45 21.30
N GLN A 10 6.12 12.16 21.44
CA GLN A 10 6.22 11.24 20.31
C GLN A 10 5.28 11.76 19.24
N GLU A 11 5.83 12.27 18.13
CA GLU A 11 5.04 12.63 16.97
C GLU A 11 4.37 11.35 16.46
N GLN A 12 3.04 11.36 16.40
CA GLN A 12 2.27 10.25 15.85
C GLN A 12 2.68 10.03 14.40
N THR A 13 2.85 8.77 14.02
CA THR A 13 3.11 8.36 12.64
C THR A 13 1.93 8.76 11.74
N PHE A 14 2.16 8.90 10.43
CA PHE A 14 1.06 9.17 9.50
C PHE A 14 0.02 8.03 9.55
N TYR A 15 0.49 6.78 9.68
CA TYR A 15 -0.35 5.60 9.91
C TYR A 15 -1.34 5.81 11.06
N GLU A 16 -0.88 6.30 12.23
CA GLU A 16 -1.76 6.60 13.37
C GLU A 16 -2.71 7.77 13.07
N GLN A 17 -2.19 8.85 12.47
CA GLN A 17 -2.96 10.06 12.18
C GLN A 17 -4.16 9.79 11.25
N VAL A 18 -4.04 8.83 10.33
CA VAL A 18 -5.12 8.47 9.40
C VAL A 18 -6.05 7.37 9.90
N GLY A 19 -5.90 6.91 11.15
CA GLY A 19 -6.77 5.89 11.74
C GLY A 19 -6.27 4.44 11.65
N GLY A 20 -4.98 4.25 11.35
CA GLY A 20 -4.31 2.94 11.42
C GLY A 20 -4.77 1.92 10.39
N GLU A 21 -4.66 0.64 10.74
CA GLU A 21 -4.87 -0.52 9.85
C GLU A 21 -6.23 -0.48 9.14
N GLU A 22 -7.29 -0.08 9.83
CA GLU A 22 -8.64 -0.07 9.27
C GLU A 22 -8.77 0.87 8.07
N THR A 23 -8.06 2.02 8.09
CA THR A 23 -8.02 2.95 6.96
C THR A 23 -7.34 2.31 5.74
N PHE A 24 -6.21 1.64 5.94
CA PHE A 24 -5.51 0.96 4.84
C PHE A 24 -6.27 -0.26 4.33
N ARG A 25 -6.95 -1.00 5.21
CA ARG A 25 -7.83 -2.11 4.82
C ARG A 25 -8.95 -1.60 3.91
N ARG A 26 -9.66 -0.55 4.32
CA ARG A 26 -10.73 0.05 3.51
C ARG A 26 -10.23 0.62 2.19
N LEU A 27 -9.13 1.38 2.21
CA LEU A 27 -8.52 1.98 1.02
C LEU A 27 -8.17 0.91 -0.02
N VAL A 28 -7.41 -0.10 0.41
CA VAL A 28 -6.88 -1.11 -0.52
C VAL A 28 -8.00 -2.04 -0.99
N HIS A 29 -8.98 -2.35 -0.13
CA HIS A 29 -10.15 -3.12 -0.55
C HIS A 29 -10.94 -2.42 -1.66
N ARG A 30 -11.25 -1.12 -1.50
CA ARG A 30 -11.93 -0.34 -2.55
C ARG A 30 -11.11 -0.25 -3.84
N PHE A 31 -9.79 -0.10 -3.71
CA PHE A 31 -8.89 -0.14 -4.87
C PHE A 31 -9.01 -1.48 -5.62
N TYR A 32 -8.98 -2.63 -4.92
CA TYR A 32 -9.06 -3.94 -5.58
C TYR A 32 -10.45 -4.31 -6.09
N GLU A 33 -11.53 -3.80 -5.48
CA GLU A 33 -12.87 -3.85 -6.09
C GLU A 33 -12.89 -3.16 -7.46
N GLY A 34 -12.25 -1.98 -7.57
CA GLY A 34 -12.08 -1.27 -8.84
C GLY A 34 -11.23 -2.04 -9.85
N VAL A 35 -10.09 -2.59 -9.42
CA VAL A 35 -9.23 -3.44 -10.26
C VAL A 35 -9.98 -4.67 -10.78
N ALA A 36 -10.81 -5.31 -9.97
CA ALA A 36 -11.59 -6.48 -10.38
C ALA A 36 -12.57 -6.15 -11.52
N GLY A 37 -13.10 -4.92 -11.56
CA GLY A 37 -14.02 -4.43 -12.57
C GLY A 37 -13.36 -3.77 -13.79
N ASP A 38 -12.05 -3.54 -13.78
CA ASP A 38 -11.32 -2.88 -14.88
C ASP A 38 -10.60 -3.93 -15.74
N PRO A 39 -11.04 -4.18 -16.99
CA PRO A 39 -10.46 -5.23 -17.84
C PRO A 39 -8.97 -5.05 -18.11
N GLU A 40 -8.48 -3.81 -18.16
CA GLU A 40 -7.07 -3.49 -18.44
C GLU A 40 -6.18 -3.93 -17.27
N LEU A 41 -6.56 -3.56 -16.05
CA LEU A 41 -5.82 -3.96 -14.85
C LEU A 41 -6.04 -5.44 -14.54
N ARG A 42 -7.27 -5.95 -14.68
CA ARG A 42 -7.62 -7.34 -14.41
C ARG A 42 -6.78 -8.30 -15.25
N ALA A 43 -6.47 -7.94 -16.51
CA ALA A 43 -5.63 -8.73 -17.40
C ALA A 43 -4.18 -8.91 -16.90
N MET A 44 -3.72 -8.08 -15.96
CA MET A 44 -2.38 -8.20 -15.36
C MET A 44 -2.29 -9.31 -14.31
N TYR A 45 -3.43 -9.82 -13.84
CA TYR A 45 -3.51 -10.83 -12.79
C TYR A 45 -3.88 -12.19 -13.40
N PRO A 46 -2.96 -13.17 -13.44
CA PRO A 46 -3.25 -14.49 -13.98
C PRO A 46 -4.20 -15.30 -13.08
N GLU A 47 -4.19 -15.00 -11.77
CA GLU A 47 -5.05 -15.64 -10.79
C GLU A 47 -6.45 -14.99 -10.78
N GLU A 48 -7.47 -15.77 -10.45
CA GLU A 48 -8.83 -15.25 -10.21
C GLU A 48 -8.94 -14.52 -8.87
N ASP A 49 -8.24 -15.03 -7.87
CA ASP A 49 -8.22 -14.44 -6.53
C ASP A 49 -7.21 -13.28 -6.46
N LEU A 50 -7.73 -12.07 -6.25
CA LEU A 50 -6.92 -10.87 -6.03
C LEU A 50 -6.51 -10.68 -4.56
N GLY A 51 -7.07 -11.47 -3.63
CA GLY A 51 -6.86 -11.35 -2.19
C GLY A 51 -5.37 -11.33 -1.77
N PRO A 52 -4.50 -12.21 -2.31
CA PRO A 52 -3.08 -12.16 -2.02
C PRO A 52 -2.39 -10.88 -2.53
N ALA A 53 -2.86 -10.28 -3.63
CA ALA A 53 -2.33 -9.01 -4.14
C ALA A 53 -2.81 -7.82 -3.29
N GLU A 54 -4.08 -7.83 -2.90
CA GLU A 54 -4.69 -6.92 -1.93
C GLU A 54 -3.91 -6.88 -0.61
N GLU A 55 -3.65 -8.04 -0.03
CA GLU A 55 -2.89 -8.14 1.22
C GLU A 55 -1.48 -7.55 1.08
N ARG A 56 -0.80 -7.82 -0.04
CA ARG A 56 0.57 -7.31 -0.26
C ARG A 56 0.61 -5.79 -0.37
N LEU A 57 -0.36 -5.18 -1.05
CA LEU A 57 -0.43 -3.71 -1.16
C LEU A 57 -0.78 -3.09 0.19
N ARG A 58 -1.73 -3.67 0.92
CA ARG A 58 -2.13 -3.22 2.27
C ARG A 58 -0.95 -3.23 3.24
N LEU A 59 -0.26 -4.37 3.35
CA LEU A 59 0.91 -4.50 4.22
C LEU A 59 2.03 -3.51 3.82
N PHE A 60 2.24 -3.31 2.51
CA PHE A 60 3.23 -2.35 2.03
C PHE A 60 2.89 -0.92 2.44
N LEU A 61 1.65 -0.47 2.22
CA LEU A 61 1.22 0.90 2.54
C LEU A 61 1.24 1.16 4.05
N MET A 62 0.78 0.21 4.87
CA MET A 62 0.87 0.34 6.33
C MET A 62 2.33 0.53 6.77
N GLN A 63 3.24 -0.32 6.29
CA GLN A 63 4.66 -0.19 6.62
C GLN A 63 5.25 1.13 6.12
N TYR A 64 4.90 1.55 4.89
CA TYR A 64 5.42 2.78 4.28
C TYR A 64 5.07 4.03 5.10
N TRP A 65 3.88 4.06 5.72
CA TRP A 65 3.40 5.20 6.50
C TRP A 65 3.68 5.12 8.01
N GLY A 66 4.56 4.20 8.43
CA GLY A 66 5.01 4.09 9.83
C GLY A 66 4.23 3.09 10.69
N GLY A 67 3.37 2.27 10.08
CA GLY A 67 2.73 1.13 10.73
C GLY A 67 3.63 -0.11 10.85
N PRO A 68 3.06 -1.29 11.11
CA PRO A 68 3.82 -2.53 11.30
C PRO A 68 4.74 -2.90 10.13
N THR A 69 5.90 -3.48 10.45
CA THR A 69 6.94 -3.92 9.48
C THR A 69 6.65 -5.26 8.80
N THR A 70 5.41 -5.73 8.88
CA THR A 70 4.98 -7.07 8.46
C THR A 70 5.22 -7.35 6.98
N TYR A 71 5.18 -6.34 6.10
CA TYR A 71 5.56 -6.54 4.69
C TYR A 71 7.02 -6.96 4.58
N GLY A 72 7.94 -6.22 5.23
CA GLY A 72 9.37 -6.49 5.23
C GLY A 72 9.70 -7.83 5.89
N GLU A 73 9.05 -8.18 6.98
CA GLU A 73 9.22 -9.46 7.68
C GLU A 73 8.83 -10.66 6.79
N ARG A 74 7.73 -10.54 6.03
CA ARG A 74 7.22 -11.64 5.19
C ARG A 74 7.81 -11.67 3.79
N ARG A 75 8.22 -10.53 3.24
CA ARG A 75 8.59 -10.37 1.82
C ARG A 75 9.99 -9.79 1.62
N GLY A 76 10.68 -9.39 2.67
CA GLY A 76 11.95 -8.66 2.57
C GLY A 76 11.80 -7.29 1.89
N HIS A 77 12.91 -6.76 1.40
CA HIS A 77 12.98 -5.42 0.82
C HIS A 77 11.95 -5.22 -0.32
N PRO A 78 11.22 -4.08 -0.40
CA PRO A 78 10.17 -3.87 -1.40
C PRO A 78 10.57 -4.04 -2.85
N ARG A 79 11.74 -3.52 -3.25
CA ARG A 79 12.30 -3.66 -4.62
C ARG A 79 11.21 -3.45 -5.71
N LEU A 80 10.42 -2.39 -5.55
CA LEU A 80 9.17 -2.20 -6.31
C LEU A 80 9.39 -2.35 -7.82
N ARG A 81 10.39 -1.64 -8.39
CA ARG A 81 10.68 -1.72 -9.82
C ARG A 81 10.93 -3.16 -10.28
N MET A 82 11.78 -3.90 -9.57
CA MET A 82 12.09 -5.31 -9.86
C MET A 82 10.85 -6.19 -9.80
N ARG A 83 9.97 -5.99 -8.81
CA ARG A 83 8.72 -6.76 -8.68
C ARG A 83 7.66 -6.41 -9.71
N HIS A 84 7.79 -5.24 -10.36
CA HIS A 84 6.89 -4.81 -11.43
C HIS A 84 7.43 -5.08 -12.85
N VAL A 85 8.70 -5.49 -13.00
CA VAL A 85 9.30 -5.86 -14.31
C VAL A 85 8.47 -6.87 -15.11
N PRO A 86 7.83 -7.90 -14.50
CA PRO A 86 7.04 -8.86 -15.26
C PRO A 86 5.76 -8.31 -15.90
N PHE A 87 5.32 -7.12 -15.51
CA PHE A 87 4.07 -6.51 -15.99
C PHE A 87 4.35 -5.39 -16.99
N THR A 88 3.47 -5.25 -17.97
CA THR A 88 3.49 -4.10 -18.88
C THR A 88 2.84 -2.92 -18.19
N VAL A 89 3.65 -2.09 -17.52
CA VAL A 89 3.20 -0.86 -16.85
C VAL A 89 3.48 0.34 -17.76
N ASP A 90 2.64 0.50 -18.79
CA ASP A 90 2.68 1.65 -19.70
C ASP A 90 1.84 2.82 -19.17
N ARG A 91 1.64 3.85 -19.99
CA ARG A 91 0.86 5.03 -19.61
C ARG A 91 -0.61 4.70 -19.34
N SER A 92 -1.19 3.79 -20.11
CA SER A 92 -2.59 3.42 -19.97
C SER A 92 -2.81 2.66 -18.66
N ALA A 93 -1.93 1.69 -18.37
CA ALA A 93 -1.91 0.96 -17.11
C ALA A 93 -1.71 1.88 -15.90
N HIS A 94 -0.79 2.85 -16.00
CA HIS A 94 -0.57 3.87 -14.97
C HIS A 94 -1.83 4.70 -14.70
N ASP A 95 -2.47 5.19 -15.76
CA ASP A 95 -3.66 6.03 -15.63
C ASP A 95 -4.83 5.22 -15.08
N ALA A 96 -4.98 3.95 -15.48
CA ALA A 96 -5.94 3.01 -14.92
C ALA A 96 -5.73 2.77 -13.43
N TRP A 97 -4.49 2.50 -13.01
CA TRP A 97 -4.16 2.30 -11.61
C TRP A 97 -4.51 3.54 -10.77
N LEU A 98 -4.17 4.74 -11.27
CA LEU A 98 -4.48 5.99 -10.56
C LEU A 98 -5.98 6.29 -10.50
N ARG A 99 -6.80 5.87 -11.47
CA ARG A 99 -8.25 6.05 -11.40
C ARG A 99 -8.86 5.36 -10.18
N HIS A 100 -8.37 4.17 -9.83
CA HIS A 100 -8.91 3.38 -8.71
C HIS A 100 -8.30 3.74 -7.34
N MET A 101 -7.23 4.53 -7.32
CA MET A 101 -6.55 4.98 -6.09
C MET A 101 -6.94 6.40 -5.66
N ARG A 102 -7.67 7.13 -6.49
CA ARG A 102 -8.16 8.50 -6.23
C ARG A 102 -9.50 8.48 -5.52
#